data_AF-A0A7C6S5B2-F1
#
_entry.id   AF-A0A7C6S5B2-F1
#
_cell.length_a   1.000
_cell.length_b   1.000
_cell.length_c   1.000
_cell.angle_alpha   90.00
_cell.angle_beta   90.00
_cell.angle_gamma   90.00
#
_symmetry.space_group_name_H-M   'P 1'
#
loop_
_entity.id
_entity.type
_entity.pdbx_description
1 polymer ?
#
loop_
_entity_poly.entity_id
_entity_poly.type
_entity_poly.pdbx_seq_one_letter_code
_entity_poly.pdbx_strand_id
1 'polypeptide(L)'
;MKKGRCCLVSLILVVVLLGGTVAAGYFGGNYLMKKYIGDEGEWIQLGINNWDELFEFLSGAKSLFAESPDIDDADKPSEQNLSSAKSELESSIIGYDSETQLFDIENIVFREPLRLTGGQLAALIQEGLSLQEGNEMEFRVAQVKLEVKPEDKSYCIITCTMVIDKEDVEEPIQESMGFLGGLLVGGMSDIYITSVNKFVIDPDNPGKMIVDDSYEDSDLYLGDGSGSEVNEQLIGLMVSMFGASSKEELNANFVLAISESVNKIGQVSFDNDLGVSYLVFDNPYNNDFIYQLLDIAELDISQYEELVTDDVGALTQIKNDINQLLGVLASTQLDEETEPNLFEVELAVDNVETEFDNFDTAYQSDPSSADLTSLINAVDALKALFE
;
A
#
# COMPACT_ATOMS: atom_id res chain seq x y z
N MET A 1 37.25 18.54 59.64
CA MET A 1 36.53 17.31 59.23
C MET A 1 35.56 16.80 60.32
N LYS A 2 34.47 17.52 60.62
CA LYS A 2 33.43 17.04 61.57
C LYS A 2 31.96 17.25 61.12
N LYS A 3 31.69 17.88 59.96
CA LYS A 3 30.31 18.12 59.46
C LYS A 3 29.77 17.02 58.51
N GLY A 4 30.64 16.28 57.81
CA GLY A 4 30.20 15.23 56.86
C GLY A 4 29.79 13.88 57.47
N ARG A 5 30.13 13.61 58.75
CA ARG A 5 29.78 12.35 59.42
C ARG A 5 28.39 12.37 60.07
N CYS A 6 27.83 13.55 60.36
CA CYS A 6 26.50 13.65 60.99
C CYS A 6 25.38 13.40 59.98
N CYS A 7 25.50 13.91 58.74
CA CYS A 7 24.53 13.67 57.68
C CYS A 7 24.51 12.21 57.19
N LEU A 8 25.67 11.54 57.16
CA LEU A 8 25.76 10.14 56.77
C LEU A 8 25.09 9.20 57.80
N VAL A 9 25.26 9.49 59.10
CA VAL A 9 24.61 8.70 60.17
C VAL A 9 23.10 8.94 60.20
N SER A 10 22.64 10.17 59.95
CA SER A 10 21.21 10.48 59.80
C SER A 10 20.59 9.82 58.56
N LEU A 11 21.31 9.77 57.44
CA LEU A 11 20.86 9.06 56.23
C LEU A 11 20.77 7.55 56.46
N ILE A 12 21.76 6.95 57.12
CA ILE A 12 21.74 5.52 57.48
C ILE A 12 20.61 5.21 58.47
N LEU A 13 20.35 6.08 59.45
CA LEU A 13 19.21 5.94 60.37
C LEU A 13 17.86 6.03 59.64
N VAL A 14 17.72 6.94 58.67
CA VAL A 14 16.51 7.06 57.85
C VAL A 14 16.35 5.84 56.94
N VAL A 15 17.42 5.33 56.33
CA VAL A 15 17.38 4.10 55.51
C VAL A 15 17.05 2.86 56.37
N VAL A 16 17.56 2.77 57.60
CA VAL A 16 17.22 1.66 58.53
C VAL A 16 15.80 1.79 59.07
N LEU A 17 15.30 3.00 59.32
CA LEU A 17 13.91 3.23 59.77
C LEU A 17 12.90 3.02 58.63
N LEU A 18 13.21 3.42 57.39
CA LEU A 18 12.42 3.14 56.20
C LEU A 18 12.49 1.64 55.84
N GLY A 19 13.66 1.03 55.89
CA GLY A 19 13.83 -0.41 55.71
C GLY A 19 13.09 -1.24 56.76
N GLY A 20 13.08 -0.78 58.02
CA GLY A 20 12.34 -1.43 59.11
C GLY A 20 10.82 -1.28 58.98
N THR A 21 10.32 -0.17 58.44
CA THR A 21 8.88 0.05 58.23
C THR A 21 8.35 -0.66 56.99
N VAL A 22 9.14 -0.72 55.90
CA VAL A 22 8.81 -1.53 54.71
C VAL A 22 8.88 -3.02 55.05
N ALA A 23 9.89 -3.48 55.80
CA ALA A 23 9.96 -4.87 56.26
C ALA A 23 8.82 -5.20 57.24
N ALA A 24 8.50 -4.32 58.20
CA ALA A 24 7.37 -4.55 59.11
C ALA A 24 6.02 -4.54 58.38
N GLY A 25 5.85 -3.74 57.32
CA GLY A 25 4.69 -3.77 56.44
C GLY A 25 4.61 -5.04 55.60
N TYR A 26 5.73 -5.48 55.02
CA TYR A 26 5.82 -6.69 54.21
C TYR A 26 5.65 -7.97 55.03
N PHE A 27 6.34 -8.09 56.17
CA PHE A 27 6.23 -9.25 57.08
C PHE A 27 4.94 -9.21 57.93
N GLY A 28 4.48 -8.03 58.34
CA GLY A 28 3.21 -7.86 59.05
C GLY A 28 2.00 -8.11 58.16
N GLY A 29 2.05 -7.65 56.90
CA GLY A 29 1.08 -7.96 55.85
C GLY A 29 1.06 -9.46 55.51
N ASN A 30 2.23 -10.09 55.40
CA ASN A 30 2.36 -11.55 55.21
C ASN A 30 1.73 -12.36 56.34
N TYR A 31 1.99 -11.96 57.59
CA TYR A 31 1.40 -12.63 58.75
C TYR A 31 -0.12 -12.45 58.82
N LEU A 32 -0.64 -11.29 58.43
CA LEU A 32 -2.09 -11.02 58.38
C LEU A 32 -2.77 -11.74 57.22
N MET A 33 -2.23 -11.71 56.00
CA MET A 33 -2.81 -12.38 54.83
C MET A 33 -2.85 -13.90 55.01
N LYS A 34 -1.76 -14.52 55.47
CA LYS A 34 -1.70 -15.97 55.71
C LYS A 34 -2.59 -16.43 56.86
N LYS A 35 -2.85 -15.56 57.85
CA LYS A 35 -3.69 -15.87 59.01
C LYS A 35 -5.19 -15.73 58.72
N TYR A 36 -5.58 -14.86 57.79
CA TYR A 36 -6.99 -14.52 57.57
C TYR A 36 -7.57 -14.98 56.22
N ILE A 37 -6.74 -15.24 55.20
CA ILE A 37 -7.20 -15.49 53.81
C ILE A 37 -6.81 -16.89 53.29
N GLY A 38 -5.91 -17.61 53.97
CA GLY A 38 -5.52 -18.97 53.53
C GLY A 38 -4.76 -18.98 52.20
N ASP A 39 -4.88 -20.04 51.41
CA ASP A 39 -4.13 -20.26 50.15
C ASP A 39 -4.44 -19.20 49.06
N GLU A 40 -5.54 -18.44 49.18
CA GLU A 40 -5.84 -17.28 48.32
C GLU A 40 -4.85 -16.11 48.54
N GLY A 41 -4.16 -16.08 49.69
CA GLY A 41 -3.07 -15.15 49.95
C GLY A 41 -1.84 -15.41 49.07
N GLU A 42 -1.61 -16.64 48.60
CA GLU A 42 -0.55 -16.96 47.63
C GLU A 42 -0.87 -16.45 46.23
N TRP A 43 -2.15 -16.42 45.82
CA TRP A 43 -2.57 -15.83 44.54
C TRP A 43 -2.40 -14.32 44.50
N ILE A 44 -2.67 -13.64 45.62
CA ILE A 44 -2.38 -12.21 45.79
C ILE A 44 -0.86 -11.98 45.78
N GLN A 45 -0.06 -12.93 46.28
CA GLN A 45 1.40 -12.84 46.28
C GLN A 45 2.05 -13.13 44.92
N LEU A 46 1.50 -14.09 44.16
CA LEU A 46 1.81 -14.31 42.75
C LEU A 46 1.42 -13.08 41.92
N GLY A 47 0.25 -12.49 42.22
CA GLY A 47 -0.15 -11.19 41.73
C GLY A 47 0.92 -10.13 42.03
N ILE A 48 1.31 -9.97 43.31
CA ILE A 48 2.36 -9.03 43.81
C ILE A 48 3.71 -9.22 43.09
N ASN A 49 4.16 -10.45 42.87
CA ASN A 49 5.43 -10.75 42.21
C ASN A 49 5.42 -10.43 40.71
N ASN A 50 4.24 -10.36 40.08
CA ASN A 50 4.07 -10.04 38.66
C ASN A 50 3.63 -8.58 38.44
N TRP A 51 3.54 -7.74 39.49
CA TRP A 51 3.26 -6.31 39.28
C TRP A 51 4.41 -5.59 38.61
N ASP A 52 5.65 -5.98 38.90
CA ASP A 52 6.81 -5.38 38.23
C ASP A 52 6.74 -5.67 36.73
N GLU A 53 6.46 -6.92 36.34
CA GLU A 53 6.22 -7.32 34.93
C GLU A 53 4.99 -6.62 34.32
N LEU A 54 3.90 -6.48 35.08
CA LEU A 54 2.69 -5.77 34.61
C LEU A 54 2.97 -4.27 34.42
N PHE A 55 3.68 -3.61 35.33
CA PHE A 55 4.03 -2.20 35.19
C PHE A 55 5.06 -1.97 34.09
N GLU A 56 5.99 -2.90 33.91
CA GLU A 56 6.93 -2.90 32.79
C GLU A 56 6.19 -3.06 31.45
N PHE A 57 5.23 -3.99 31.37
CA PHE A 57 4.33 -4.13 30.23
C PHE A 57 3.49 -2.86 29.98
N LEU A 58 2.81 -2.33 31.01
CA LEU A 58 1.98 -1.12 30.89
C LEU A 58 2.81 0.11 30.48
N SER A 59 4.02 0.25 31.03
CA SER A 59 4.93 1.34 30.71
C SER A 59 5.52 1.19 29.31
N GLY A 60 5.90 -0.03 28.91
CA GLY A 60 6.41 -0.35 27.58
C GLY A 60 5.34 -0.17 26.51
N ALA A 61 4.12 -0.63 26.77
CA ALA A 61 2.99 -0.50 25.85
C ALA A 61 2.65 0.97 25.63
N LYS A 62 2.63 1.76 26.71
CA LYS A 62 2.46 3.20 26.60
C LYS A 62 3.59 3.89 25.82
N SER A 63 4.84 3.43 25.94
CA SER A 63 5.96 3.94 25.13
C SER A 63 5.72 3.64 23.66
N LEU A 64 5.42 2.39 23.32
CA LEU A 64 5.18 1.93 21.95
C LEU A 64 4.02 2.66 21.27
N PHE A 65 2.89 2.84 21.97
CA PHE A 65 1.77 3.58 21.43
C PHE A 65 2.02 5.08 21.31
N ALA A 66 3.02 5.62 22.02
CA ALA A 66 3.47 6.99 21.90
C ALA A 66 4.61 7.17 20.88
N GLU A 67 5.22 6.07 20.42
CA GLU A 67 6.25 6.06 19.40
C GLU A 67 5.61 6.26 18.02
N SER A 68 5.86 7.43 17.45
CA SER A 68 5.63 7.66 16.04
C SER A 68 6.90 7.23 15.30
N PRO A 69 6.79 6.38 14.26
CA PRO A 69 7.95 6.07 13.43
C PRO A 69 8.52 7.36 12.81
N ASP A 70 9.80 7.34 12.46
CA ASP A 70 10.40 8.45 11.71
C ASP A 70 9.83 8.44 10.28
N ILE A 71 8.79 9.24 10.07
CA ILE A 71 8.12 9.35 8.78
C ILE A 71 8.72 10.52 7.98
N ASP A 72 9.35 10.21 6.85
CA ASP A 72 9.85 11.21 5.90
C ASP A 72 8.68 11.85 5.14
N ASP A 73 8.75 13.15 4.87
CA ASP A 73 7.70 13.89 4.15
C ASP A 73 7.52 13.38 2.71
N ALA A 74 8.58 12.86 2.10
CA ALA A 74 8.53 12.27 0.76
C ALA A 74 7.72 10.95 0.70
N ASP A 75 7.58 10.26 1.83
CA ASP A 75 6.92 8.96 1.92
C ASP A 75 5.50 9.07 2.51
N LYS A 76 5.08 10.26 2.94
CA LYS A 76 3.74 10.53 3.51
C LYS A 76 2.68 10.67 2.43
N PRO A 77 1.44 10.22 2.68
CA PRO A 77 0.32 10.71 1.93
C PRO A 77 0.09 12.19 2.27
N SER A 78 -0.03 13.01 1.23
CA SER A 78 -0.41 14.42 1.34
C SER A 78 -1.37 14.75 0.21
N GLU A 79 -2.19 15.78 0.36
CA GLU A 79 -3.08 16.23 -0.73
C GLU A 79 -2.28 16.62 -1.99
N GLN A 80 -1.06 17.14 -1.79
CA GLN A 80 -0.11 17.41 -2.88
C GLN A 80 0.33 16.11 -3.56
N ASN A 81 0.72 15.08 -2.79
CA ASN A 81 1.15 13.81 -3.35
C ASN A 81 0.00 13.07 -4.03
N LEU A 82 -1.21 13.12 -3.48
CA LEU A 82 -2.41 12.54 -4.09
C LEU A 82 -2.72 13.26 -5.40
N SER A 83 -2.72 14.60 -5.39
CA SER A 83 -3.01 15.39 -6.59
C SER A 83 -1.92 15.23 -7.65
N SER A 84 -0.64 15.10 -7.26
CA SER A 84 0.46 14.79 -8.18
C SER A 84 0.30 13.39 -8.75
N ALA A 85 0.07 12.37 -7.91
CA ALA A 85 -0.13 10.99 -8.33
C ALA A 85 -1.34 10.86 -9.27
N LYS A 86 -2.48 11.46 -8.91
CA LYS A 86 -3.68 11.50 -9.75
C LYS A 86 -3.44 12.24 -11.05
N SER A 87 -2.88 13.45 -11.00
CA SER A 87 -2.60 14.20 -12.23
C SER A 87 -1.62 13.45 -13.13
N GLU A 88 -0.59 12.82 -12.57
CA GLU A 88 0.36 11.99 -13.32
C GLU A 88 -0.32 10.74 -13.88
N LEU A 89 -1.19 10.07 -13.12
CA LEU A 89 -2.04 8.96 -13.59
C LEU A 89 -2.95 9.42 -14.73
N GLU A 90 -3.86 10.33 -14.47
CA GLU A 90 -4.85 10.83 -15.42
C GLU A 90 -4.21 11.36 -16.71
N SER A 91 -3.07 12.07 -16.60
CA SER A 91 -2.33 12.56 -17.77
C SER A 91 -1.43 11.52 -18.45
N SER A 92 -1.16 10.38 -17.82
CA SER A 92 -0.45 9.27 -18.46
C SER A 92 -1.41 8.24 -19.05
N ILE A 93 -2.71 8.26 -18.75
CA ILE A 93 -3.67 7.27 -19.27
C ILE A 93 -4.17 7.62 -20.68
N ILE A 94 -4.05 6.68 -21.60
CA ILE A 94 -4.58 6.80 -22.97
C ILE A 94 -6.10 6.85 -22.93
N GLY A 95 -6.69 7.81 -23.65
CA GLY A 95 -8.15 7.91 -23.75
C GLY A 95 -8.88 8.35 -22.47
N TYR A 96 -8.15 8.78 -21.44
CA TYR A 96 -8.76 9.27 -20.19
C TYR A 96 -9.62 10.52 -20.46
N ASP A 97 -10.92 10.41 -20.17
CA ASP A 97 -11.80 11.58 -19.99
C ASP A 97 -11.95 11.88 -18.50
N SER A 98 -12.01 13.15 -18.16
CA SER A 98 -12.10 13.60 -16.76
C SER A 98 -13.45 13.27 -16.08
N GLU A 99 -14.37 12.59 -16.77
CA GLU A 99 -15.69 12.23 -16.24
C GLU A 99 -15.69 10.84 -15.58
N THR A 100 -14.65 10.03 -15.80
CA THR A 100 -14.52 8.66 -15.25
C THR A 100 -13.61 8.63 -14.01
N GLN A 101 -14.06 7.99 -12.92
CA GLN A 101 -13.21 7.80 -11.75
C GLN A 101 -12.11 6.79 -12.06
N LEU A 102 -10.87 7.09 -11.65
CA LEU A 102 -9.68 6.27 -11.95
C LEU A 102 -9.86 4.78 -11.60
N PHE A 103 -10.44 4.48 -10.45
CA PHE A 103 -10.62 3.11 -9.95
C PHE A 103 -11.79 2.36 -10.61
N ASP A 104 -12.58 3.03 -11.44
CA ASP A 104 -13.67 2.42 -12.24
C ASP A 104 -13.20 2.01 -13.64
N ILE A 105 -11.95 2.33 -14.02
CA ILE A 105 -11.40 2.01 -15.33
C ILE A 105 -10.85 0.58 -15.33
N GLU A 106 -11.46 -0.29 -16.12
CA GLU A 106 -10.90 -1.62 -16.40
C GLU A 106 -9.78 -1.51 -17.44
N ASN A 107 -8.64 -2.17 -17.18
CA ASN A 107 -7.48 -2.25 -18.08
C ASN A 107 -6.88 -0.89 -18.47
N ILE A 108 -6.37 -0.15 -17.47
CA ILE A 108 -5.66 1.11 -17.66
C ILE A 108 -4.42 0.91 -18.55
N VAL A 109 -4.29 1.74 -19.60
CA VAL A 109 -3.15 1.76 -20.51
C VAL A 109 -2.43 3.10 -20.41
N PHE A 110 -1.10 3.05 -20.29
CA PHE A 110 -0.28 4.25 -20.12
C PHE A 110 0.37 4.71 -21.44
N ARG A 111 0.33 6.02 -21.73
CA ARG A 111 1.05 6.74 -22.79
C ARG A 111 2.56 6.65 -22.62
N GLU A 112 3.02 6.61 -21.37
CA GLU A 112 4.43 6.49 -21.00
C GLU A 112 4.53 5.83 -19.62
N PRO A 113 5.67 5.19 -19.29
CA PRO A 113 5.83 4.53 -18.00
C PRO A 113 5.67 5.53 -16.84
N LEU A 114 4.66 5.31 -16.02
CA LEU A 114 4.37 6.12 -14.84
C LEU A 114 5.24 5.66 -13.66
N ARG A 115 5.94 6.58 -13.02
CA ARG A 115 6.86 6.26 -11.91
C ARG A 115 6.38 6.89 -10.62
N LEU A 116 5.88 6.07 -9.70
CA LEU A 116 5.40 6.56 -8.41
C LEU A 116 6.43 6.35 -7.30
N THR A 117 6.66 7.42 -6.55
CA THR A 117 7.41 7.40 -5.29
C THR A 117 6.57 6.82 -4.14
N GLY A 118 7.21 6.58 -2.99
CA GLY A 118 6.54 6.10 -1.78
C GLY A 118 5.33 6.95 -1.36
N GLY A 119 5.47 8.27 -1.24
CA GLY A 119 4.37 9.14 -0.82
C GLY A 119 3.22 9.24 -1.83
N GLN A 120 3.50 9.15 -3.13
CA GLN A 120 2.48 9.07 -4.18
C GLN A 120 1.71 7.75 -4.10
N LEU A 121 2.43 6.64 -3.90
CA LEU A 121 1.82 5.32 -3.73
C LEU A 121 0.98 5.24 -2.44
N ALA A 122 1.48 5.82 -1.34
CA ALA A 122 0.76 5.91 -0.07
C ALA A 122 -0.60 6.60 -0.23
N ALA A 123 -0.64 7.68 -1.02
CA ALA A 123 -1.85 8.41 -1.30
C ALA A 123 -2.87 7.58 -2.12
N LEU A 124 -2.41 6.79 -3.09
CA LEU A 124 -3.28 5.91 -3.86
C LEU A 124 -3.82 4.72 -3.05
N ILE A 125 -2.98 4.10 -2.22
CA ILE A 125 -3.41 3.02 -1.33
C ILE A 125 -4.46 3.53 -0.33
N GLN A 126 -4.26 4.73 0.22
CA GLN A 126 -5.25 5.36 1.11
C GLN A 126 -6.64 5.49 0.44
N GLU A 127 -6.68 5.88 -0.83
CA GLU A 127 -7.93 5.98 -1.58
C GLU A 127 -8.56 4.61 -1.84
N GLY A 128 -7.76 3.62 -2.25
CA GLY A 128 -8.21 2.24 -2.45
C GLY A 128 -8.80 1.59 -1.19
N LEU A 129 -8.21 1.85 -0.02
CA LEU A 129 -8.70 1.36 1.26
C LEU A 129 -10.03 2.02 1.68
N SER A 130 -10.21 3.32 1.38
CA SER A 130 -11.42 4.08 1.74
C SER A 130 -12.70 3.63 1.00
N LEU A 131 -12.55 2.87 -0.09
CA LEU A 131 -13.65 2.35 -0.90
C LEU A 131 -14.20 1.01 -0.39
N GLN A 132 -13.61 0.40 0.65
CA GLN A 132 -14.12 -0.84 1.25
C GLN A 132 -15.26 -0.55 2.24
N GLU A 133 -16.52 -0.78 1.81
CA GLU A 133 -17.69 -0.67 2.69
C GLU A 133 -17.70 -1.75 3.80
N GLY A 134 -17.91 -1.34 5.05
CA GLY A 134 -18.33 -2.26 6.13
C GLY A 134 -17.33 -2.50 7.28
N ASN A 135 -16.16 -1.87 7.27
CA ASN A 135 -15.26 -1.90 8.43
C ASN A 135 -15.63 -0.84 9.48
N GLU A 136 -15.67 -1.25 10.75
CA GLU A 136 -15.90 -0.35 11.90
C GLU A 136 -14.63 0.40 12.32
N MET A 137 -13.45 -0.03 11.86
CA MET A 137 -12.16 0.63 12.12
C MET A 137 -11.65 1.30 10.83
N GLU A 138 -11.33 2.58 10.90
CA GLU A 138 -10.79 3.34 9.77
C GLU A 138 -9.26 3.21 9.74
N PHE A 139 -8.73 2.59 8.68
CA PHE A 139 -7.30 2.56 8.44
C PHE A 139 -6.86 3.76 7.61
N ARG A 140 -5.85 4.47 8.10
CA ARG A 140 -5.21 5.54 7.35
C ARG A 140 -3.77 5.17 7.04
N VAL A 141 -3.30 5.40 5.83
CA VAL A 141 -1.90 5.20 5.48
C VAL A 141 -1.11 6.35 6.11
N ALA A 142 -0.06 6.03 6.86
CA ALA A 142 0.88 7.00 7.43
C ALA A 142 2.07 7.23 6.49
N GLN A 143 2.57 6.14 5.92
CA GLN A 143 3.79 6.12 5.12
C GLN A 143 3.80 4.92 4.20
N VAL A 144 4.37 5.11 3.00
CA VAL A 144 4.89 3.99 2.21
C VAL A 144 6.31 4.32 1.79
N LYS A 145 7.25 3.46 2.17
CA LYS A 145 8.65 3.54 1.75
C LYS A 145 8.97 2.42 0.78
N LEU A 146 9.64 2.76 -0.31
CA LEU A 146 10.05 1.84 -1.36
C LEU A 146 11.56 1.64 -1.37
N GLU A 147 12.00 0.39 -1.43
CA GLU A 147 13.42 0.04 -1.52
C GLU A 147 13.65 -0.93 -2.68
N VAL A 148 14.11 -0.36 -3.79
CA VAL A 148 14.56 -1.09 -4.98
C VAL A 148 16.06 -0.96 -5.07
N LYS A 149 16.77 -2.09 -5.20
CA LYS A 149 18.22 -2.05 -5.34
C LYS A 149 18.61 -1.58 -6.74
N PRO A 150 19.54 -0.62 -6.88
CA PRO A 150 19.97 -0.13 -8.20
C PRO A 150 20.48 -1.24 -9.13
N GLU A 151 21.17 -2.22 -8.56
CA GLU A 151 21.75 -3.37 -9.26
C GLU A 151 20.78 -4.55 -9.47
N ASP A 152 19.66 -4.58 -8.76
CA ASP A 152 18.70 -5.68 -8.77
C ASP A 152 17.27 -5.15 -8.66
N LYS A 153 16.66 -4.99 -9.83
CA LYS A 153 15.28 -4.51 -10.01
C LYS A 153 14.26 -5.65 -10.04
N SER A 154 14.65 -6.86 -9.65
CA SER A 154 13.74 -8.02 -9.65
C SER A 154 12.71 -7.98 -8.52
N TYR A 155 12.91 -7.12 -7.52
CA TYR A 155 12.05 -6.99 -6.37
C TYR A 155 12.04 -5.57 -5.80
N CYS A 156 11.03 -5.28 -4.99
CA CYS A 156 10.92 -4.09 -4.17
C CYS A 156 10.59 -4.49 -2.74
N ILE A 157 11.28 -3.93 -1.75
CA ILE A 157 10.80 -4.01 -0.36
C ILE A 157 9.88 -2.82 -0.13
N ILE A 158 8.65 -3.09 0.27
CA ILE A 158 7.67 -2.08 0.61
C ILE A 158 7.48 -2.11 2.12
N THR A 159 7.78 -0.97 2.76
CA THR A 159 7.45 -0.73 4.17
C THR A 159 6.22 0.18 4.20
N CYS A 160 5.09 -0.37 4.61
CA CYS A 160 3.82 0.36 4.71
C CYS A 160 3.48 0.56 6.20
N THR A 161 3.34 1.81 6.61
CA THR A 161 2.87 2.16 7.96
C THR A 161 1.44 2.66 7.85
N MET A 162 0.53 2.06 8.62
CA MET A 162 -0.83 2.52 8.79
C MET A 162 -1.02 3.10 10.18
N VAL A 163 -1.93 4.07 10.27
CA VAL A 163 -2.43 4.66 11.49
C VAL A 163 -3.84 4.16 11.74
N ILE A 164 -4.08 3.74 12.97
CA ILE A 164 -5.42 3.49 13.48
C ILE A 164 -5.74 4.57 14.51
N ASP A 165 -6.89 5.20 14.36
CA ASP A 165 -7.36 6.19 15.31
C ASP A 165 -7.55 5.54 16.68
N LYS A 166 -7.04 6.18 17.72
CA LYS A 166 -7.09 5.61 19.08
C LYS A 166 -8.53 5.28 19.52
N GLU A 167 -9.51 6.06 19.04
CA GLU A 167 -10.92 5.94 19.44
C GLU A 167 -11.51 4.60 18.96
N ASP A 168 -11.08 4.13 17.80
CA ASP A 168 -11.50 2.86 17.19
C ASP A 168 -10.91 1.64 17.93
N VAL A 169 -9.82 1.83 18.68
CA VAL A 169 -9.10 0.76 19.37
C VAL A 169 -9.30 0.81 20.89
N GLU A 170 -9.65 1.98 21.43
CA GLU A 170 -9.80 2.21 22.86
C GLU A 170 -10.89 1.30 23.47
N GLU A 171 -12.09 1.31 22.89
CA GLU A 171 -13.22 0.51 23.39
C GLU A 171 -12.95 -1.00 23.27
N PRO A 172 -12.51 -1.55 22.11
CA PRO A 172 -12.17 -2.97 22.01
C PRO A 172 -11.08 -3.45 22.98
N ILE A 173 -10.04 -2.64 23.21
CA ILE A 173 -8.98 -2.97 24.18
C ILE A 173 -9.54 -2.93 25.61
N GLN A 174 -10.38 -1.94 25.94
CA GLN A 174 -11.06 -1.86 27.25
C GLN A 174 -11.97 -3.06 27.49
N GLU A 175 -12.74 -3.48 26.49
CA GLU A 175 -13.62 -4.64 26.60
C GLU A 175 -12.84 -5.94 26.77
N SER A 176 -11.72 -6.09 26.05
CA SER A 176 -10.89 -7.29 26.08
C SER A 176 -10.03 -7.41 27.35
N MET A 177 -9.50 -6.29 27.85
CA MET A 177 -8.55 -6.27 28.98
C MET A 177 -9.14 -5.68 30.28
N GLY A 178 -10.41 -5.25 30.27
CA GLY A 178 -11.10 -4.67 31.41
C GLY A 178 -10.46 -3.37 31.93
N PHE A 179 -10.48 -3.17 33.26
CA PHE A 179 -9.93 -1.97 33.89
C PHE A 179 -8.45 -1.68 33.54
N LEU A 180 -7.65 -2.72 33.27
CA LEU A 180 -6.25 -2.57 32.85
C LEU A 180 -6.14 -2.08 31.40
N GLY A 181 -7.04 -2.51 30.51
CA GLY A 181 -7.20 -1.95 29.17
C GLY A 181 -7.48 -0.45 29.21
N GLY A 182 -8.36 -0.02 30.12
CA GLY A 182 -8.66 1.40 30.34
C GLY A 182 -7.46 2.25 30.80
N LEU A 183 -6.52 1.66 31.53
CA LEU A 183 -5.29 2.34 31.94
C LEU A 183 -4.26 2.44 30.80
N LEU A 184 -4.24 1.46 29.89
CA LEU A 184 -3.39 1.45 28.70
C LEU A 184 -3.84 2.55 27.72
N VAL A 185 -5.11 2.51 27.32
CA VAL A 185 -5.71 3.38 26.29
C VAL A 185 -5.87 4.84 26.73
N GLY A 186 -6.05 5.09 28.04
CA GLY A 186 -6.18 6.46 28.57
C GLY A 186 -4.94 7.34 28.39
N GLY A 187 -3.83 6.76 27.94
CA GLY A 187 -2.61 7.48 27.57
C GLY A 187 -2.09 7.21 26.14
N MET A 188 -2.88 6.55 25.30
CA MET A 188 -2.51 6.21 23.92
C MET A 188 -2.69 7.41 22.98
N SER A 189 -1.74 7.57 22.05
CA SER A 189 -1.94 8.27 20.80
C SER A 189 -2.43 7.29 19.72
N ASP A 190 -2.56 7.77 18.49
CA ASP A 190 -2.85 6.93 17.35
C ASP A 190 -1.84 5.77 17.24
N ILE A 191 -2.32 4.61 16.79
CA ILE A 191 -1.51 3.39 16.74
C ILE A 191 -0.92 3.25 15.35
N TYR A 192 0.41 3.15 15.28
CA TYR A 192 1.12 2.92 14.04
C TYR A 192 1.42 1.43 13.89
N ILE A 193 0.84 0.79 12.88
CA ILE A 193 1.15 -0.58 12.48
C ILE A 193 2.00 -0.53 11.22
N THR A 194 3.20 -1.10 11.29
CA THR A 194 4.15 -1.12 10.19
C THR A 194 4.32 -2.54 9.68
N SER A 195 4.14 -2.72 8.39
CA SER A 195 4.30 -3.96 7.66
C SER A 195 5.49 -3.82 6.70
N VAL A 196 6.44 -4.76 6.76
CA VAL A 196 7.62 -4.80 5.89
C VAL A 196 7.57 -6.10 5.11
N ASN A 197 7.49 -6.01 3.79
CA ASN A 197 7.45 -7.22 2.95
C ASN A 197 8.21 -6.99 1.64
N LYS A 198 8.77 -8.07 1.10
CA LYS A 198 9.37 -8.09 -0.22
C LYS A 198 8.33 -8.48 -1.26
N PHE A 199 8.25 -7.69 -2.32
CA PHE A 199 7.37 -7.93 -3.45
C PHE A 199 8.19 -8.24 -4.69
N VAL A 200 7.70 -9.18 -5.48
CA VAL A 200 8.27 -9.61 -6.77
C VAL A 200 7.19 -9.54 -7.84
N ILE A 201 7.60 -9.58 -9.10
CA ILE A 201 6.65 -9.77 -10.20
C ILE A 201 6.29 -11.25 -10.28
N ASP A 202 5.00 -11.54 -10.36
CA ASP A 202 4.46 -12.89 -10.47
C ASP A 202 5.03 -13.56 -11.73
N PRO A 203 5.79 -14.67 -11.59
CA PRO A 203 6.34 -15.39 -12.73
C PRO A 203 5.25 -16.02 -13.61
N ASP A 204 4.07 -16.30 -13.05
CA ASP A 204 2.94 -16.92 -13.73
C ASP A 204 1.95 -15.88 -14.29
N ASN A 205 1.97 -14.64 -13.77
CA ASN A 205 1.19 -13.51 -14.27
C ASN A 205 2.08 -12.26 -14.43
N PRO A 206 2.91 -12.22 -15.49
CA PRO A 206 3.89 -11.16 -15.66
C PRO A 206 3.26 -9.76 -15.59
N GLY A 207 3.85 -8.87 -14.78
CA GLY A 207 3.34 -7.52 -14.52
C GLY A 207 2.38 -7.42 -13.31
N LYS A 208 1.98 -8.53 -12.68
CA LYS A 208 1.30 -8.49 -11.38
C LYS A 208 2.30 -8.60 -10.24
N MET A 209 2.10 -7.79 -9.22
CA MET A 209 2.93 -7.81 -8.03
C MET A 209 2.38 -8.83 -7.04
N ILE A 210 3.24 -9.72 -6.55
CA ILE A 210 2.96 -10.68 -5.47
C ILE A 210 4.00 -10.54 -4.36
N VAL A 211 3.68 -11.06 -3.17
CA VAL A 211 4.64 -11.13 -2.07
C VAL A 211 5.60 -12.31 -2.24
N ASP A 212 6.85 -12.11 -1.87
CA ASP A 212 7.84 -13.17 -1.77
C ASP A 212 7.78 -13.79 -0.37
N ASP A 213 7.00 -14.86 -0.22
CA ASP A 213 6.84 -15.59 1.05
C ASP A 213 8.15 -16.22 1.56
N SER A 214 9.21 -16.27 0.74
CA SER A 214 10.53 -16.78 1.15
C SER A 214 11.40 -15.71 1.81
N TYR A 215 10.96 -14.45 1.84
CA TYR A 215 11.69 -13.37 2.46
C TYR A 215 11.64 -13.46 3.98
N GLU A 216 12.77 -13.83 4.59
CA GLU A 216 12.88 -14.08 6.04
C GLU A 216 12.78 -12.79 6.89
N ASP A 217 13.01 -11.62 6.30
CA ASP A 217 12.93 -10.33 7.00
C ASP A 217 11.55 -9.67 6.85
N SER A 218 10.53 -10.42 6.38
CA SER A 218 9.13 -9.96 6.41
C SER A 218 8.66 -9.83 7.86
N ASP A 219 8.06 -8.69 8.22
CA ASP A 219 7.66 -8.42 9.60
C ASP A 219 6.43 -7.52 9.71
N LEU A 220 5.81 -7.55 10.89
CA LEU A 220 4.69 -6.70 11.31
C LEU A 220 4.95 -6.21 12.74
N TYR A 221 4.98 -4.91 12.95
CA TYR A 221 5.28 -4.36 14.28
C TYR A 221 4.54 -3.06 14.55
N LEU A 222 4.49 -2.69 15.83
CA LEU A 222 4.00 -1.38 16.25
C LEU A 222 5.12 -0.34 16.32
N GLY A 223 4.81 0.90 15.95
CA GLY A 223 5.70 2.05 16.09
C GLY A 223 6.96 1.93 15.23
N ASP A 224 8.12 2.09 15.86
CA ASP A 224 9.45 2.05 15.21
C ASP A 224 10.03 0.64 15.02
N GLY A 225 9.32 -0.39 15.48
CA GLY A 225 9.77 -1.78 15.35
C GLY A 225 10.71 -2.24 16.46
N SER A 226 10.57 -1.71 17.67
CA SER A 226 11.25 -2.31 18.82
C SER A 226 10.87 -3.80 18.93
N GLY A 227 11.85 -4.70 18.80
CA GLY A 227 11.70 -6.15 18.99
C GLY A 227 11.48 -6.55 20.45
N SER A 228 10.72 -5.74 21.18
CA SER A 228 10.39 -5.95 22.59
C SER A 228 9.29 -7.00 22.73
N GLU A 229 9.35 -7.78 23.82
CA GLU A 229 8.29 -8.75 24.15
C GLU A 229 6.91 -8.08 24.30
N VAL A 230 6.90 -6.78 24.62
CA VAL A 230 5.69 -5.97 24.69
C VAL A 230 5.09 -5.73 23.31
N ASN A 231 5.90 -5.47 22.27
CA ASN A 231 5.43 -5.30 20.90
C ASN A 231 4.72 -6.57 20.41
N GLU A 232 5.33 -7.74 20.63
CA GLU A 232 4.75 -9.04 20.26
C GLU A 232 3.41 -9.32 20.96
N GLN A 233 3.27 -8.95 22.23
CA GLN A 233 1.99 -9.09 22.95
C GLN A 233 0.91 -8.14 22.43
N LEU A 234 1.27 -6.92 22.06
CA LEU A 234 0.33 -5.96 21.48
C LEU A 234 -0.06 -6.34 20.05
N ILE A 235 0.85 -6.85 19.24
CA ILE A 235 0.54 -7.45 17.94
C ILE A 235 -0.41 -8.64 18.11
N GLY A 236 -0.19 -9.50 19.10
CA GLY A 236 -1.13 -10.58 19.44
C GLY A 236 -2.53 -10.09 19.80
N LEU A 237 -2.65 -8.93 20.46
CA LEU A 237 -3.94 -8.29 20.71
C LEU A 237 -4.58 -7.79 19.40
N MET A 238 -3.80 -7.14 18.52
CA MET A 238 -4.27 -6.70 17.21
C MET A 238 -4.74 -7.87 16.35
N VAL A 239 -4.01 -8.99 16.33
CA VAL A 239 -4.41 -10.23 15.66
C VAL A 239 -5.82 -10.66 16.09
N SER A 240 -6.09 -10.67 17.40
CA SER A 240 -7.42 -11.00 17.92
C SER A 240 -8.48 -9.96 17.54
N MET A 241 -8.13 -8.67 17.50
CA MET A 241 -9.06 -7.59 17.16
C MET A 241 -9.45 -7.58 15.68
N PHE A 242 -8.50 -7.91 14.80
CA PHE A 242 -8.74 -8.01 13.35
C PHE A 242 -9.24 -9.40 12.91
N GLY A 243 -9.51 -10.29 13.87
CA GLY A 243 -10.04 -11.62 13.58
C GLY A 243 -9.05 -12.54 12.84
N ALA A 244 -7.76 -12.21 12.84
CA ALA A 244 -6.71 -13.05 12.30
C ALA A 244 -6.34 -14.15 13.30
N SER A 245 -5.83 -15.29 12.82
CA SER A 245 -5.38 -16.40 13.67
C SER A 245 -3.94 -16.26 14.13
N SER A 246 -3.13 -15.40 13.47
CA SER A 246 -1.71 -15.22 13.74
C SER A 246 -1.19 -13.86 13.25
N LYS A 247 0.01 -13.48 13.69
CA LYS A 247 0.74 -12.29 13.23
C LYS A 247 1.00 -12.37 11.72
N GLU A 248 1.35 -13.56 11.25
CA GLU A 248 1.63 -13.87 9.86
C GLU A 248 0.38 -13.70 8.99
N GLU A 249 -0.78 -14.17 9.45
CA GLU A 249 -2.05 -13.96 8.74
C GLU A 249 -2.44 -12.48 8.72
N LEU A 250 -2.28 -11.76 9.83
CA LEU A 250 -2.55 -10.32 9.86
C LEU A 250 -1.64 -9.56 8.89
N ASN A 251 -0.35 -9.88 8.85
CA ASN A 251 0.59 -9.30 7.89
C ASN A 251 0.19 -9.64 6.44
N ALA A 252 -0.20 -10.89 6.18
CA ALA A 252 -0.66 -11.32 4.86
C ALA A 252 -1.92 -10.56 4.40
N ASN A 253 -2.85 -10.26 5.31
CA ASN A 253 -4.04 -9.46 4.99
C ASN A 253 -3.66 -8.03 4.56
N PHE A 254 -2.70 -7.40 5.25
CA PHE A 254 -2.20 -6.08 4.86
C PHE A 254 -1.46 -6.11 3.52
N VAL A 255 -0.63 -7.13 3.31
CA VAL A 255 0.07 -7.36 2.04
C VAL A 255 -0.92 -7.53 0.89
N LEU A 256 -2.01 -8.28 1.11
CA LEU A 256 -3.06 -8.47 0.11
C LEU A 256 -3.69 -7.14 -0.26
N ALA A 257 -4.09 -6.33 0.72
CA ALA A 257 -4.68 -5.02 0.48
C ALA A 257 -3.76 -4.07 -0.32
N ILE A 258 -2.45 -4.08 -0.01
CA ILE A 258 -1.44 -3.32 -0.77
C ILE A 258 -1.35 -3.84 -2.21
N SER A 259 -1.12 -5.15 -2.38
CA SER A 259 -0.94 -5.76 -3.70
C SER A 259 -2.17 -5.60 -4.59
N GLU A 260 -3.39 -5.76 -4.05
CA GLU A 260 -4.64 -5.56 -4.79
C GLU A 260 -4.81 -4.10 -5.22
N SER A 261 -4.54 -3.14 -4.33
CA SER A 261 -4.65 -1.71 -4.65
C SER A 261 -3.69 -1.31 -5.76
N VAL A 262 -2.46 -1.82 -5.72
CA VAL A 262 -1.45 -1.57 -6.76
C VAL A 262 -1.82 -2.28 -8.07
N ASN A 263 -2.17 -3.57 -8.01
CA ASN A 263 -2.48 -4.38 -9.19
C ASN A 263 -3.77 -3.95 -9.91
N LYS A 264 -4.65 -3.18 -9.27
CA LYS A 264 -5.81 -2.52 -9.89
C LYS A 264 -5.41 -1.37 -10.81
N ILE A 265 -4.34 -0.65 -10.48
CA ILE A 265 -3.90 0.52 -11.26
C ILE A 265 -3.29 0.08 -12.60
N GLY A 266 -2.54 -1.02 -12.62
CA GLY A 266 -1.94 -1.49 -13.86
C GLY A 266 -0.94 -2.60 -13.65
N GLN A 267 -0.16 -2.86 -14.70
CA GLN A 267 1.00 -3.74 -14.60
C GLN A 267 2.17 -2.98 -14.00
N VAL A 268 2.99 -3.70 -13.25
CA VAL A 268 4.00 -3.13 -12.35
C VAL A 268 5.38 -3.65 -12.70
N SER A 269 6.38 -2.78 -12.57
CA SER A 269 7.79 -3.11 -12.46
C SER A 269 8.46 -2.25 -11.39
N PHE A 270 9.75 -2.49 -11.13
CA PHE A 270 10.50 -1.78 -10.10
C PHE A 270 11.67 -1.02 -10.73
N ASP A 271 11.88 0.21 -10.28
CA ASP A 271 13.02 1.01 -10.73
C ASP A 271 13.72 1.73 -9.58
N ASN A 272 14.98 2.04 -9.78
CA ASN A 272 15.74 2.94 -8.93
C ASN A 272 16.54 3.89 -9.83
N ASP A 273 16.29 5.19 -9.67
CA ASP A 273 17.02 6.23 -10.38
C ASP A 273 17.56 7.27 -9.40
N LEU A 274 18.85 7.58 -9.53
CA LEU A 274 19.57 8.51 -8.66
C LEU A 274 19.37 8.29 -7.15
N GLY A 275 19.13 7.05 -6.73
CA GLY A 275 18.91 6.68 -5.32
C GLY A 275 17.47 6.83 -4.85
N VAL A 276 16.52 7.14 -5.74
CA VAL A 276 15.08 7.13 -5.45
C VAL A 276 14.48 5.86 -6.03
N SER A 277 13.73 5.12 -5.20
CA SER A 277 13.01 3.91 -5.61
C SER A 277 11.63 4.28 -6.14
N TYR A 278 11.22 3.60 -7.20
CA TYR A 278 9.93 3.79 -7.84
C TYR A 278 9.22 2.47 -8.02
N LEU A 279 7.90 2.52 -7.84
CA LEU A 279 7.01 1.54 -8.42
C LEU A 279 6.59 2.09 -9.78
N VAL A 280 6.85 1.32 -10.84
CA VAL A 280 6.66 1.77 -12.21
C VAL A 280 5.46 1.05 -12.82
N PHE A 281 4.47 1.81 -13.27
CA PHE A 281 3.36 1.30 -14.05
C PHE A 281 3.67 1.49 -15.53
N ASP A 282 3.59 0.41 -16.30
CA ASP A 282 3.97 0.39 -17.70
C ASP A 282 3.18 -0.70 -18.45
N ASN A 283 3.30 -0.79 -19.77
CA ASN A 283 2.73 -1.85 -20.61
C ASN A 283 3.86 -2.75 -21.20
N PRO A 284 4.58 -3.53 -20.37
CA PRO A 284 5.90 -4.07 -20.67
C PRO A 284 6.01 -5.02 -21.87
N TYR A 285 4.92 -5.61 -22.38
CA TYR A 285 5.00 -6.64 -23.43
C TYR A 285 4.81 -6.08 -24.85
N ASN A 286 3.98 -5.05 -25.02
CA ASN A 286 3.50 -4.58 -26.32
C ASN A 286 3.61 -3.06 -26.48
N ASN A 287 4.54 -2.42 -25.74
CA ASN A 287 4.69 -0.97 -25.73
C ASN A 287 4.86 -0.37 -27.14
N ASP A 288 5.62 -1.01 -28.02
CA ASP A 288 5.82 -0.53 -29.39
C ASP A 288 4.49 -0.49 -30.16
N PHE A 289 3.66 -1.53 -30.08
CA PHE A 289 2.34 -1.55 -30.71
C PHE A 289 1.39 -0.52 -30.10
N ILE A 290 1.44 -0.36 -28.78
CA ILE A 290 0.64 0.65 -28.06
C ILE A 290 1.00 2.05 -28.55
N TYR A 291 2.29 2.34 -28.74
CA TYR A 291 2.75 3.63 -29.24
C TYR A 291 2.39 3.87 -30.72
N GLN A 292 2.42 2.85 -31.57
CA GLN A 292 1.99 2.98 -32.97
C GLN A 292 0.50 3.30 -33.09
N LEU A 293 -0.33 2.75 -32.21
CA LEU A 293 -1.78 2.98 -32.21
C LEU A 293 -2.20 4.23 -31.43
N LEU A 294 -1.28 4.86 -30.71
CA LEU A 294 -1.56 5.99 -29.81
C LEU A 294 -2.16 7.18 -30.57
N ASP A 295 -1.62 7.54 -31.73
CA ASP A 295 -2.09 8.70 -32.51
C ASP A 295 -3.55 8.55 -32.96
N ILE A 296 -4.02 7.32 -33.17
CA ILE A 296 -5.40 7.00 -33.51
C ILE A 296 -6.29 6.99 -32.25
N ALA A 297 -5.78 6.41 -31.17
CA ALA A 297 -6.48 6.34 -29.88
C ALA A 297 -6.77 7.72 -29.29
N GLU A 298 -5.86 8.67 -29.51
CA GLU A 298 -5.91 10.04 -28.96
C GLU A 298 -6.49 11.05 -29.94
N LEU A 299 -6.98 10.58 -31.09
CA LEU A 299 -7.40 11.44 -32.19
C LEU A 299 -8.43 12.47 -31.75
N ASP A 300 -8.14 13.74 -32.03
CA ASP A 300 -9.06 14.85 -31.81
C ASP A 300 -10.00 14.98 -33.01
N ILE A 301 -11.20 14.40 -32.88
CA ILE A 301 -12.22 14.37 -33.93
C ILE A 301 -12.59 15.78 -34.41
N SER A 302 -12.41 16.82 -33.58
CA SER A 302 -12.70 18.20 -33.97
C SER A 302 -11.79 18.73 -35.06
N GLN A 303 -10.61 18.14 -35.24
CA GLN A 303 -9.67 18.47 -36.32
C GLN A 303 -10.16 18.00 -37.70
N TYR A 304 -11.19 17.14 -37.73
CA TYR A 304 -11.74 16.55 -38.93
C TYR A 304 -13.14 17.10 -39.29
N GLU A 305 -13.44 18.35 -38.90
CA GLU A 305 -14.78 18.96 -39.03
C GLU A 305 -15.31 19.09 -40.47
N GLU A 306 -14.42 19.03 -41.48
CA GLU A 306 -14.81 19.07 -42.89
C GLU A 306 -15.25 17.72 -43.47
N LEU A 307 -15.13 16.62 -42.71
CA LEU A 307 -15.67 15.31 -43.11
C LEU A 307 -17.20 15.34 -43.17
N VAL A 308 -17.78 14.48 -44.02
CA VAL A 308 -19.22 14.23 -43.99
C VAL A 308 -19.61 13.50 -42.70
N THR A 309 -20.84 13.71 -42.22
CA THR A 309 -21.29 13.23 -40.90
C THR A 309 -21.13 11.72 -40.70
N ASP A 310 -21.33 10.91 -41.74
CA ASP A 310 -21.16 9.45 -41.67
C ASP A 310 -19.69 9.07 -41.41
N ASP A 311 -18.74 9.79 -42.02
CA ASP A 311 -17.31 9.57 -41.86
C ASP A 311 -16.79 10.04 -40.49
N VAL A 312 -17.37 11.12 -39.93
CA VAL A 312 -17.11 11.53 -38.54
C VAL A 312 -17.55 10.44 -37.56
N GLY A 313 -18.71 9.82 -37.81
CA GLY A 313 -19.20 8.69 -37.03
C GLY A 313 -18.26 7.49 -37.10
N ALA A 314 -17.78 7.15 -38.31
CA ALA A 314 -16.83 6.07 -38.52
C ALA A 314 -15.49 6.31 -37.83
N LEU A 315 -14.93 7.52 -37.93
CA LEU A 315 -13.67 7.88 -37.27
C LEU A 315 -13.77 7.84 -35.74
N THR A 316 -14.93 8.25 -35.19
CA THR A 316 -15.20 8.12 -33.75
C THR A 316 -15.24 6.64 -33.33
N GLN A 317 -15.85 5.78 -34.15
CA GLN A 317 -15.88 4.34 -33.87
C GLN A 317 -14.48 3.72 -33.93
N ILE A 318 -13.67 4.07 -34.95
CA ILE A 318 -12.27 3.63 -35.06
C ILE A 318 -11.49 4.02 -33.79
N LYS A 319 -11.60 5.27 -33.34
CA LYS A 319 -10.96 5.72 -32.10
C LYS A 319 -11.36 4.86 -30.90
N ASN A 320 -12.65 4.57 -30.74
CA ASN A 320 -13.14 3.75 -29.62
C ASN A 320 -12.66 2.30 -29.72
N ASP A 321 -12.68 1.73 -30.91
CA ASP A 321 -12.21 0.37 -31.19
C ASP A 321 -10.72 0.22 -30.90
N ILE A 322 -9.90 1.19 -31.29
CA ILE A 322 -8.47 1.21 -30.97
C ILE A 322 -8.25 1.35 -29.45
N ASN A 323 -8.99 2.23 -28.76
CA ASN A 323 -8.87 2.34 -27.30
C ASN A 323 -9.17 1.01 -26.59
N GLN A 324 -10.16 0.24 -27.07
CA GLN A 324 -10.44 -1.10 -26.54
C GLN A 324 -9.30 -2.09 -26.85
N LEU A 325 -8.78 -2.08 -28.08
CA LEU A 325 -7.67 -2.94 -28.49
C LEU A 325 -6.40 -2.67 -27.69
N LEU A 326 -6.11 -1.40 -27.37
CA LEU A 326 -4.98 -1.03 -26.52
C LEU A 326 -5.06 -1.70 -25.14
N GLY A 327 -6.25 -1.77 -24.53
CA GLY A 327 -6.46 -2.48 -23.26
C GLY A 327 -6.17 -3.99 -23.38
N VAL A 328 -6.59 -4.60 -24.49
CA VAL A 328 -6.29 -6.02 -24.78
C VAL A 328 -4.79 -6.22 -24.98
N LEU A 329 -4.13 -5.38 -25.79
CA LEU A 329 -2.69 -5.43 -26.02
C LEU A 329 -1.89 -5.23 -24.73
N ALA A 330 -2.28 -4.28 -23.88
CA ALA A 330 -1.60 -4.06 -22.62
C ALA A 330 -1.68 -5.28 -21.70
N SER A 331 -2.81 -6.00 -21.70
CA SER A 331 -3.07 -7.17 -20.84
C SER A 331 -2.64 -8.52 -21.41
N THR A 332 -2.25 -8.58 -22.69
CA THR A 332 -1.92 -9.84 -23.39
C THR A 332 -0.43 -9.98 -23.57
N GLN A 333 0.15 -11.09 -23.10
CA GLN A 333 1.51 -11.46 -23.47
C GLN A 333 1.51 -12.03 -24.89
N LEU A 334 2.19 -11.36 -25.82
CA LEU A 334 2.38 -11.83 -27.19
C LEU A 334 3.79 -12.41 -27.33
N ASP A 335 3.89 -13.60 -27.91
CA ASP A 335 5.16 -14.21 -28.31
C ASP A 335 5.02 -14.98 -29.63
N GLU A 336 6.08 -15.66 -30.05
CA GLU A 336 6.09 -16.43 -31.31
C GLU A 336 5.18 -17.67 -31.28
N GLU A 337 4.75 -18.11 -30.09
CA GLU A 337 3.99 -19.34 -29.85
C GLU A 337 2.55 -19.09 -29.37
N THR A 338 2.18 -17.85 -29.02
CA THR A 338 0.79 -17.47 -28.64
C THR A 338 -0.15 -17.41 -29.85
N GLU A 339 -1.46 -17.41 -29.60
CA GLU A 339 -2.49 -17.16 -30.61
C GLU A 339 -3.39 -16.00 -30.11
N PRO A 340 -3.40 -14.83 -30.79
CA PRO A 340 -2.58 -14.49 -31.96
C PRO A 340 -1.09 -14.40 -31.62
N ASN A 341 -0.22 -14.68 -32.59
CA ASN A 341 1.23 -14.58 -32.38
C ASN A 341 1.73 -13.14 -32.60
N LEU A 342 2.91 -12.83 -32.05
CA LEU A 342 3.53 -11.51 -32.11
C LEU A 342 3.62 -10.96 -33.54
N PHE A 343 3.99 -11.79 -34.52
CA PHE A 343 4.19 -11.36 -35.91
C PHE A 343 2.88 -11.04 -36.62
N GLU A 344 1.80 -11.79 -36.36
CA GLU A 344 0.48 -11.51 -36.91
C GLU A 344 -0.07 -10.18 -36.39
N VAL A 345 0.14 -9.91 -35.10
CA VAL A 345 -0.25 -8.64 -34.48
C VAL A 345 0.57 -7.49 -35.03
N GLU A 346 1.91 -7.63 -35.11
CA GLU A 346 2.81 -6.61 -35.70
C GLU A 346 2.36 -6.21 -37.10
N LEU A 347 2.10 -7.18 -37.99
CA LEU A 347 1.62 -6.90 -39.35
C LEU A 347 0.27 -6.17 -39.39
N ALA A 348 -0.64 -6.52 -38.48
CA ALA A 348 -1.95 -5.88 -38.41
C ALA A 348 -1.84 -4.44 -37.88
N VAL A 349 -1.01 -4.20 -36.87
CA VAL A 349 -0.74 -2.88 -36.30
C VAL A 349 -0.06 -1.97 -37.33
N ASP A 350 0.99 -2.45 -38.00
CA ASP A 350 1.69 -1.70 -39.06
C ASP A 350 0.75 -1.30 -40.20
N ASN A 351 -0.19 -2.17 -40.55
CA ASN A 351 -1.19 -1.88 -41.57
C ASN A 351 -2.20 -0.82 -41.10
N VAL A 352 -2.61 -0.84 -39.83
CA VAL A 352 -3.46 0.20 -39.25
C VAL A 352 -2.75 1.56 -39.26
N GLU A 353 -1.50 1.62 -38.81
CA GLU A 353 -0.67 2.84 -38.82
C GLU A 353 -0.53 3.39 -40.25
N THR A 354 -0.18 2.53 -41.20
CA THR A 354 0.00 2.92 -42.62
C THR A 354 -1.30 3.46 -43.23
N GLU A 355 -2.44 2.81 -42.98
CA GLU A 355 -3.72 3.27 -43.53
C GLU A 355 -4.22 4.54 -42.85
N PHE A 356 -3.88 4.76 -41.57
CA PHE A 356 -4.16 6.00 -40.88
C PHE A 356 -3.35 7.17 -41.46
N ASP A 357 -2.05 6.99 -41.68
CA ASP A 357 -1.17 7.98 -42.31
C ASP A 357 -1.65 8.35 -43.73
N ASN A 358 -2.09 7.35 -44.50
CA ASN A 358 -2.66 7.56 -45.83
C ASN A 358 -3.95 8.38 -45.76
N PHE A 359 -4.83 8.06 -44.81
CA PHE A 359 -6.07 8.80 -44.58
C PHE A 359 -5.79 10.25 -44.16
N ASP A 360 -4.96 10.49 -43.14
CA ASP A 360 -4.66 11.84 -42.66
C ASP A 360 -4.00 12.67 -43.76
N THR A 361 -3.00 12.11 -44.47
CA THR A 361 -2.37 12.79 -45.61
C THR A 361 -3.39 13.17 -46.69
N ALA A 362 -4.31 12.27 -47.02
CA ALA A 362 -5.38 12.55 -47.97
C ALA A 362 -6.29 13.67 -47.47
N TYR A 363 -6.70 13.61 -46.21
CA TYR A 363 -7.54 14.61 -45.54
C TYR A 363 -6.89 16.00 -45.55
N GLN A 364 -5.62 16.12 -45.13
CA GLN A 364 -4.89 17.39 -45.15
C GLN A 364 -4.74 17.97 -46.57
N SER A 365 -4.80 17.14 -47.60
CA SER A 365 -4.65 17.56 -49.00
C SER A 365 -5.98 17.96 -49.67
N ASP A 366 -7.03 17.16 -49.46
CA ASP A 366 -8.39 17.36 -49.97
C ASP A 366 -9.39 16.58 -49.10
N PRO A 367 -9.98 17.24 -48.08
CA PRO A 367 -10.94 16.64 -47.15
C PRO A 367 -12.12 15.95 -47.83
N SER A 368 -12.53 16.43 -49.01
CA SER A 368 -13.69 15.88 -49.73
C SER A 368 -13.42 14.55 -50.43
N SER A 369 -12.15 14.14 -50.48
CA SER A 369 -11.68 12.93 -51.15
C SER A 369 -11.07 11.90 -50.20
N ALA A 370 -10.93 12.23 -48.91
CA ALA A 370 -10.42 11.32 -47.91
C ALA A 370 -11.39 10.14 -47.71
N ASP A 371 -10.88 8.92 -47.80
CA ASP A 371 -11.65 7.68 -47.71
C ASP A 371 -11.19 6.87 -46.50
N LEU A 372 -12.11 6.58 -45.58
CA LEU A 372 -11.85 5.79 -44.38
C LEU A 372 -11.92 4.28 -44.63
N THR A 373 -12.39 3.83 -45.79
CA THR A 373 -12.68 2.41 -46.05
C THR A 373 -11.48 1.51 -45.77
N SER A 374 -10.28 1.89 -46.20
CA SER A 374 -9.07 1.08 -45.97
C SER A 374 -8.71 1.01 -44.48
N LEU A 375 -8.79 2.14 -43.76
CA LEU A 375 -8.53 2.20 -42.33
C LEU A 375 -9.53 1.36 -41.54
N ILE A 376 -10.82 1.45 -41.85
CA ILE A 376 -11.87 0.61 -41.23
C ILE A 376 -11.53 -0.86 -41.40
N ASN A 377 -11.19 -1.30 -42.61
CA ASN A 377 -10.84 -2.71 -42.86
C ASN A 377 -9.57 -3.14 -42.10
N ALA A 378 -8.60 -2.25 -41.95
CA ALA A 378 -7.37 -2.52 -41.20
C ALA A 378 -7.68 -2.71 -39.70
N VAL A 379 -8.49 -1.82 -39.12
CA VAL A 379 -8.90 -1.91 -37.71
C VAL A 379 -9.74 -3.15 -37.46
N ASP A 380 -10.71 -3.46 -38.34
CA ASP A 380 -11.51 -4.68 -38.25
C ASP A 380 -10.64 -5.95 -38.31
N ALA A 381 -9.60 -5.95 -39.15
CA ALA A 381 -8.66 -7.07 -39.22
C ALA A 381 -7.84 -7.23 -37.94
N LEU A 382 -7.38 -6.12 -37.34
CA LEU A 382 -6.69 -6.15 -36.05
C LEU A 382 -7.62 -6.64 -34.93
N LYS A 383 -8.87 -6.15 -34.88
CA LYS A 383 -9.88 -6.61 -33.92
C LYS A 383 -10.12 -8.11 -34.00
N ALA A 384 -10.25 -8.63 -35.22
CA ALA A 384 -10.50 -10.05 -35.45
C ALA A 384 -9.37 -10.98 -34.96
N LEU A 385 -8.17 -10.47 -34.66
CA LEU A 385 -7.10 -11.27 -34.05
C LEU A 385 -7.36 -11.57 -32.56
N PHE A 386 -8.20 -10.77 -31.89
CA PHE A 386 -8.42 -10.84 -30.44
C PHE A 386 -9.87 -11.22 -30.04
N GLU A 387 -10.73 -11.52 -31.02
CA GLU A 387 -12.11 -12.03 -30.85
C GLU A 387 -12.16 -13.56 -31.05
#